data_AF-A0AAD4E7U5-F1
#
_entry.id   AF-A0AAD4E7U5-F1
#
_cell.length_a   1.000
_cell.length_b   1.000
_cell.length_c   1.000
_cell.angle_alpha   90.00
_cell.angle_beta   90.00
_cell.angle_gamma   90.00
#
_symmetry.space_group_name_H-M   'P 1'
#
loop_
_entity.id
_entity.type
_entity.pdbx_description
1 polymer ?
#
loop_
_entity_poly.entity_id
_entity_poly.type
_entity_poly.pdbx_seq_one_letter_code
_entity_poly.pdbx_strand_id
1 'polypeptide(L)'
;MHRTGLVQVSGINFGNICEGKKDIDAHLDAPSLIAIAFDTVLPKILTFGRGFPWRTQEFLIRDAAWVDLAGHLPTIPYFLAQCLVQSRRAPKTTTFKTKKFSLMVVVPAVQWNQDPHAVSTDLDDYEDLDPFAAQQEDEDPFGNDLEPAHSLSTATRPSAKRAHIRGKSDSTSSTVSPPRKKPAHVFCLPDRDDLKEALKNGGSMDAARAPKVYDLCNEDIQFHQIPVRPLADILKTPQHHSFGLDISNSSISQLTINVPLCSMIGIGAFKTAHPGWLTLSPLSSSGLGSCTQQDVVIKWPFYRPSSHTAAAESSTLKIACYALADELQKLLNESNVLYWAKSLLNFTYKYIDHCIDAASSPPSFQIPRVRFMDAGIALAFSHHSSNTQGTSNQAPTADVKAGTFSAVYLLEEPVTFDGPGNQTFTKFIHNKDCEPSLDDDEYGYDLAVFLAFTQHIQYAKTDGLAFVSDYQGSTELLTDPQILTHRCLSSSVSDGNDLFGDGNIASMVDDFEMKHVCNYYCKWPGFGLEVYA
;
A
#
# COMPACT_ATOMS: atom_id res chain seq x y z
N MET A 1 -19.91 14.66 -17.64
CA MET A 1 -20.71 14.79 -16.40
C MET A 1 -19.80 14.40 -15.23
N HIS A 2 -20.00 15.03 -14.07
CA HIS A 2 -19.34 14.89 -12.75
C HIS A 2 -18.78 13.49 -12.40
N ARG A 3 -17.75 13.24 -11.56
CA ARG A 3 -16.78 13.97 -10.69
C ARG A 3 -15.37 13.31 -10.91
N THR A 4 -14.20 13.63 -10.32
CA THR A 4 -13.72 14.62 -9.31
C THR A 4 -12.22 14.92 -9.53
N GLY A 5 -11.74 16.04 -8.97
CA GLY A 5 -10.39 16.24 -8.39
C GLY A 5 -10.55 17.17 -7.17
N LEU A 6 -9.66 17.16 -6.17
CA LEU A 6 -9.77 18.06 -5.02
C LEU A 6 -8.47 18.85 -4.86
N VAL A 7 -8.58 20.15 -4.62
CA VAL A 7 -7.50 21.01 -4.15
C VAL A 7 -8.05 21.74 -2.93
N GLN A 8 -7.34 21.68 -1.81
CA GLN A 8 -7.75 22.35 -0.57
C GLN A 8 -6.76 23.48 -0.31
N VAL A 9 -7.26 24.71 -0.24
CA VAL A 9 -6.49 25.89 0.18
C VAL A 9 -7.20 26.44 1.42
N SER A 10 -6.44 26.61 2.51
CA SER A 10 -6.82 27.18 3.80
C SER A 10 -8.31 27.56 3.96
N GLY A 11 -9.12 26.61 4.44
CA GLY A 11 -10.51 26.85 4.86
C GLY A 11 -11.59 26.91 3.77
N ILE A 12 -11.26 26.93 2.47
CA ILE A 12 -12.25 27.01 1.39
C ILE A 12 -12.17 25.78 0.46
N ASN A 13 -13.26 25.01 0.41
CA ASN A 13 -13.38 23.86 -0.49
C ASN A 13 -13.48 24.29 -1.96
N PHE A 14 -12.47 23.93 -2.76
CA PHE A 14 -12.37 24.32 -4.17
C PHE A 14 -13.33 23.53 -5.07
N GLY A 15 -13.91 24.20 -6.07
CA GLY A 15 -14.67 23.58 -7.15
C GLY A 15 -13.84 23.51 -8.44
N ASN A 16 -13.73 22.33 -9.05
CA ASN A 16 -12.98 22.16 -10.30
C ASN A 16 -13.51 23.06 -11.43
N ILE A 17 -12.66 23.95 -11.94
CA ILE A 17 -12.95 24.73 -13.16
C ILE A 17 -12.59 23.86 -14.37
N CYS A 18 -13.61 23.24 -14.99
CA CYS A 18 -13.44 22.38 -16.17
C CYS A 18 -14.30 22.87 -17.33
N GLU A 19 -13.67 23.24 -18.44
CA GLU A 19 -14.36 23.80 -19.61
C GLU A 19 -14.10 23.00 -20.89
N GLY A 20 -15.17 22.78 -21.66
CA GLY A 20 -15.11 22.07 -22.93
C GLY A 20 -15.28 23.01 -24.11
N LYS A 21 -14.21 23.25 -24.87
CA LYS A 21 -14.27 23.97 -26.15
C LYS A 21 -14.33 22.97 -27.31
N LYS A 22 -15.26 23.18 -28.23
CA LYS A 22 -15.44 22.38 -29.45
C LYS A 22 -14.76 23.05 -30.63
N ASP A 23 -14.68 22.32 -31.74
CA ASP A 23 -14.35 22.87 -33.06
C ASP A 23 -12.98 23.59 -33.12
N ILE A 24 -12.04 23.11 -32.29
CA ILE A 24 -10.62 23.50 -32.31
C ILE A 24 -9.96 22.87 -33.53
N ASP A 25 -9.30 23.69 -34.35
CA ASP A 25 -8.51 23.20 -35.48
C ASP A 25 -7.29 22.41 -34.99
N ALA A 26 -7.11 21.21 -35.54
CA ALA A 26 -5.97 20.35 -35.24
C ALA A 26 -4.65 20.86 -35.82
N HIS A 27 -4.69 21.85 -36.73
CA HIS A 27 -3.51 22.50 -37.30
C HIS A 27 -2.89 23.57 -36.38
N LEU A 28 -3.52 23.87 -35.23
CA LEU A 28 -2.99 24.85 -34.30
C LEU A 28 -1.68 24.40 -33.63
N ASP A 29 -0.73 25.33 -33.60
CA ASP A 29 0.50 25.24 -32.82
C ASP A 29 0.27 25.38 -31.31
N ALA A 30 1.32 25.13 -30.53
CA ALA A 30 1.26 25.22 -29.08
C ALA A 30 0.92 26.64 -28.56
N PRO A 31 1.50 27.76 -29.06
CA PRO A 31 1.09 29.11 -28.67
C PRO A 31 -0.41 29.41 -28.90
N SER A 32 -0.97 28.97 -30.03
CA SER A 32 -2.39 29.14 -30.33
C SER A 32 -3.28 28.35 -29.37
N LEU A 33 -2.86 27.14 -28.99
CA LEU A 33 -3.54 26.33 -27.98
C LEU A 33 -3.42 26.92 -26.56
N ILE A 34 -2.27 27.52 -26.22
CA ILE A 34 -2.06 28.28 -24.98
C ILE A 34 -3.05 29.45 -24.89
N ALA A 35 -3.14 30.27 -25.93
CA ALA A 35 -4.07 31.39 -26.00
C ALA A 35 -5.53 30.92 -25.82
N ILE A 36 -5.91 29.85 -26.53
CA ILE A 36 -7.25 29.25 -26.42
C ILE A 36 -7.54 28.73 -25.01
N ALA A 37 -6.57 28.13 -24.31
CA ALA A 37 -6.72 27.66 -22.94
C ALA A 37 -6.93 28.82 -21.96
N PHE A 38 -6.10 29.87 -22.07
CA PHE A 38 -6.25 31.09 -21.25
C PHE A 38 -7.59 31.79 -21.51
N ASP A 39 -7.94 32.08 -22.77
CA ASP A 39 -9.22 32.74 -23.11
C ASP A 39 -10.45 31.99 -22.56
N THR A 40 -10.35 30.67 -22.44
CA THR A 40 -11.47 29.82 -22.00
C THR A 40 -11.56 29.69 -20.47
N VAL A 41 -10.42 29.60 -19.78
CA VAL A 41 -10.36 29.24 -18.36
C VAL A 41 -9.98 30.43 -17.46
N LEU A 42 -9.14 31.35 -17.93
CA LEU A 42 -8.63 32.45 -17.11
C LEU A 42 -9.73 33.37 -16.55
N PRO A 43 -10.78 33.77 -17.30
CA PRO A 43 -11.87 34.57 -16.74
C PRO A 43 -12.56 33.89 -15.55
N LYS A 44 -12.59 32.55 -15.53
CA LYS A 44 -13.20 31.76 -14.45
C LYS A 44 -12.28 31.68 -13.24
N ILE A 45 -10.96 31.53 -13.43
CA ILE A 45 -9.96 31.64 -12.36
C ILE A 45 -10.02 33.03 -11.70
N LEU A 46 -10.03 34.10 -12.50
CA LEU A 46 -10.08 35.49 -12.01
C LEU A 46 -11.42 35.83 -11.32
N THR A 47 -12.54 35.26 -11.77
CA THR A 47 -13.85 35.41 -11.11
C THR A 47 -13.91 34.63 -9.80
N PHE A 48 -13.31 33.44 -9.75
CA PHE A 48 -13.26 32.60 -8.56
C PHE A 48 -12.38 33.21 -7.47
N GLY A 49 -11.12 33.50 -7.79
CA GLY A 49 -10.18 34.20 -6.90
C GLY A 49 -10.31 35.71 -6.98
N ARG A 50 -11.53 36.25 -6.94
CA ARG A 50 -11.77 37.70 -7.05
C ARG A 50 -11.15 38.43 -5.87
N GLY A 51 -10.21 39.33 -6.15
CA GLY A 51 -9.42 40.05 -5.13
C GLY A 51 -8.03 39.45 -4.88
N PHE A 52 -7.76 38.23 -5.34
CA PHE A 52 -6.43 37.64 -5.25
C PHE A 52 -5.53 38.16 -6.39
N PRO A 53 -4.27 38.57 -6.10
CA PRO A 53 -3.37 39.17 -7.09
C PRO A 53 -2.68 38.12 -7.98
N TRP A 54 -3.46 37.40 -8.81
CA TRP A 54 -2.96 36.38 -9.73
C TRP A 54 -1.88 36.91 -10.67
N ARG A 55 -0.69 36.30 -10.65
CA ARG A 55 0.38 36.53 -11.63
C ARG A 55 0.18 35.60 -12.81
N THR A 56 -0.84 35.90 -13.63
CA THR A 56 -1.32 35.04 -14.73
C THR A 56 -0.24 34.73 -15.78
N GLN A 57 0.77 35.59 -15.89
CA GLN A 57 1.94 35.42 -16.76
C GLN A 57 2.88 34.26 -16.36
N GLU A 58 2.76 33.74 -15.13
CA GLU A 58 3.53 32.59 -14.66
C GLU A 58 2.74 31.27 -14.74
N PHE A 59 1.47 31.32 -15.15
CA PHE A 59 0.65 30.12 -15.32
C PHE A 59 1.21 29.31 -16.50
N LEU A 60 1.35 28.01 -16.33
CA LEU A 60 1.81 27.09 -17.37
C LEU A 60 0.62 26.37 -18.00
N ILE A 61 0.70 26.04 -19.29
CA ILE A 61 -0.29 25.19 -19.95
C ILE A 61 0.35 23.83 -20.22
N ARG A 62 -0.23 22.77 -19.67
CA ARG A 62 0.25 21.40 -19.86
C ARG A 62 -0.80 20.52 -20.51
N ASP A 63 -0.38 19.54 -21.31
CA ASP A 63 -1.31 18.52 -21.83
C ASP A 63 -1.52 17.37 -20.83
N ALA A 64 -2.36 16.39 -21.20
CA ALA A 64 -2.66 15.22 -20.38
C ALA A 64 -1.44 14.31 -20.06
N ALA A 65 -0.31 14.49 -20.74
CA ALA A 65 0.96 13.82 -20.44
C ALA A 65 1.91 14.72 -19.62
N TRP A 66 1.39 15.82 -19.04
CA TRP A 66 2.13 16.82 -18.25
C TRP A 66 3.24 17.56 -19.02
N VAL A 67 3.22 17.53 -20.35
CA VAL A 67 4.17 18.26 -21.20
C VAL A 67 3.83 19.75 -21.23
N ASP A 68 4.81 20.62 -21.00
CA ASP A 68 4.65 22.08 -21.03
C ASP A 68 4.65 22.62 -22.47
N LEU A 69 3.50 23.16 -22.90
CA LEU A 69 3.31 23.67 -24.26
C LEU A 69 4.20 24.88 -24.57
N ALA A 70 4.68 25.63 -23.56
CA ALA A 70 5.55 26.79 -23.79
C ALA A 70 6.93 26.40 -24.34
N GLY A 71 7.37 25.15 -24.14
CA GLY A 71 8.62 24.62 -24.69
C GLY A 71 8.56 24.18 -26.15
N HIS A 72 7.38 24.23 -26.80
CA HIS A 72 7.19 23.70 -28.15
C HIS A 72 7.40 24.74 -29.26
N LEU A 73 7.89 24.27 -30.41
CA LEU A 73 8.14 25.10 -31.57
C LEU A 73 6.83 25.75 -32.09
N PRO A 74 6.79 27.08 -32.28
CA PRO A 74 5.56 27.84 -32.53
C PRO A 74 4.99 27.68 -33.94
N THR A 75 5.53 26.75 -34.75
CA THR A 75 5.16 26.55 -36.16
C THR A 75 4.73 25.11 -36.46
N ILE A 76 4.69 24.23 -35.44
CA ILE A 76 4.35 22.82 -35.61
C ILE A 76 2.99 22.56 -34.97
N PRO A 77 1.99 22.06 -35.73
CA PRO A 77 0.70 21.66 -35.19
C PRO A 77 0.83 20.63 -34.05
N TYR A 78 0.42 20.99 -32.84
CA TYR A 78 0.76 20.22 -31.64
C TYR A 78 0.07 18.85 -31.60
N PHE A 79 -1.24 18.82 -31.87
CA PHE A 79 -2.06 17.60 -31.81
C PHE A 79 -2.29 16.90 -33.16
N LEU A 80 -1.87 17.50 -34.29
CA LEU A 80 -2.21 17.00 -35.64
C LEU A 80 -1.76 15.55 -35.86
N ALA A 81 -0.53 15.21 -35.46
CA ALA A 81 -0.01 13.84 -35.58
C ALA A 81 -0.87 12.82 -34.82
N GLN A 82 -1.51 13.23 -33.72
CA GLN A 82 -2.42 12.37 -32.96
C GLN A 82 -3.79 12.21 -33.65
N CYS A 83 -4.24 13.20 -34.43
CA CYS A 83 -5.45 13.12 -35.25
C CYS A 83 -5.30 12.26 -36.52
N LEU A 84 -4.06 12.04 -37.00
CA LEU A 84 -3.80 11.21 -38.16
C LEU A 84 -3.71 9.72 -37.79
N VAL A 85 -4.63 8.91 -38.32
CA VAL A 85 -4.69 7.47 -38.05
C VAL A 85 -4.47 6.69 -39.34
N GLN A 86 -3.43 5.84 -39.36
CA GLN A 86 -3.16 4.92 -40.47
C GLN A 86 -4.27 3.86 -40.61
N SER A 87 -4.68 3.59 -41.85
CA SER A 87 -5.67 2.55 -42.15
C SER A 87 -5.07 1.16 -42.02
N ARG A 88 -5.65 0.32 -41.15
CA ARG A 88 -5.28 -1.12 -41.03
C ARG A 88 -5.45 -1.91 -42.33
N ARG A 89 -6.31 -1.45 -43.26
CA ARG A 89 -6.54 -2.10 -44.57
C ARG A 89 -5.63 -1.56 -45.68
N ALA A 90 -5.04 -0.39 -45.48
CA ALA A 90 -4.17 0.27 -46.46
C ALA A 90 -3.09 1.07 -45.72
N PRO A 91 -1.94 0.46 -45.38
CA PRO A 91 -0.93 1.09 -44.52
C PRO A 91 -0.38 2.43 -45.04
N LYS A 92 -0.47 2.67 -46.36
CA LYS A 92 -0.07 3.91 -47.04
C LYS A 92 -1.12 5.04 -46.96
N THR A 93 -2.29 4.79 -46.35
CA THR A 93 -3.40 5.75 -46.28
C THR A 93 -3.60 6.21 -44.84
N THR A 94 -3.31 7.49 -44.57
CA THR A 94 -3.67 8.18 -43.34
C THR A 94 -5.06 8.80 -43.45
N THR A 95 -5.87 8.64 -42.41
CA THR A 95 -7.19 9.27 -42.29
C THR A 95 -7.20 10.20 -41.09
N PHE A 96 -7.74 11.42 -41.26
CA PHE A 96 -7.96 12.33 -40.15
C PHE A 96 -9.12 11.85 -39.28
N LYS A 97 -8.96 11.88 -37.96
CA LYS A 97 -10.02 11.63 -36.98
C LYS A 97 -10.00 12.70 -35.91
N THR A 98 -11.15 13.35 -35.73
CA THR A 98 -11.39 14.26 -34.60
C THR A 98 -11.15 13.52 -33.28
N LYS A 99 -10.40 14.16 -32.38
CA LYS A 99 -10.11 13.67 -31.03
C LYS A 99 -10.49 14.72 -30.00
N LYS A 100 -10.63 14.29 -28.75
CA LYS A 100 -10.68 15.18 -27.59
C LYS A 100 -9.28 15.21 -26.98
N PHE A 101 -8.83 16.40 -26.61
CA PHE A 101 -7.58 16.63 -25.90
C PHE A 101 -7.89 17.38 -24.61
N SER A 102 -7.02 17.24 -23.62
CA SER A 102 -7.12 17.96 -22.35
C SER A 102 -5.89 18.84 -22.20
N LEU A 103 -6.12 20.10 -21.87
CA LEU A 103 -5.11 21.06 -21.47
C LEU A 103 -5.42 21.49 -20.04
N MET A 104 -4.38 21.63 -19.23
CA MET A 104 -4.43 22.00 -17.82
C MET A 104 -3.74 23.35 -17.65
N VAL A 105 -4.43 24.31 -17.03
CA VAL A 105 -3.82 25.57 -16.56
C VAL A 105 -3.22 25.29 -15.19
N VAL A 106 -1.89 25.29 -15.11
CA VAL A 106 -1.14 25.02 -13.89
C VAL A 106 -0.67 26.34 -13.30
N VAL A 107 -1.21 26.70 -12.14
CA VAL A 107 -0.81 27.89 -11.39
C VAL A 107 0.34 27.50 -10.44
N PRO A 108 1.51 28.17 -10.48
CA PRO A 108 2.66 27.83 -9.63
C PRO A 108 2.35 27.87 -8.13
N ALA A 109 2.87 26.90 -7.37
CA ALA A 109 2.73 26.81 -5.91
C ALA A 109 3.12 28.12 -5.19
N VAL A 110 4.15 28.80 -5.68
CA VAL A 110 4.65 30.10 -5.17
C VAL A 110 3.65 31.26 -5.27
N GLN A 111 2.52 31.09 -5.96
CA GLN A 111 1.42 32.05 -5.90
C GLN A 111 0.42 31.70 -4.81
N TRP A 112 0.07 30.41 -4.64
CA TRP A 112 -0.89 29.96 -3.61
C TRP A 112 -0.35 30.10 -2.19
N ASN A 113 0.98 30.01 -2.03
CA ASN A 113 1.64 30.13 -0.72
C ASN A 113 1.86 31.60 -0.28
N GLN A 114 1.37 32.58 -1.04
CA GLN A 114 1.40 33.99 -0.64
C GLN A 114 0.11 34.31 0.12
N ASP A 115 0.25 34.55 1.42
CA ASP A 115 -0.86 34.75 2.35
C ASP A 115 -1.80 35.90 1.91
N PRO A 116 -3.08 35.62 1.57
CA PRO A 116 -4.03 36.66 1.18
C PRO A 116 -4.34 37.66 2.31
N HIS A 117 -4.04 37.33 3.57
CA HIS A 117 -4.25 38.23 4.71
C HIS A 117 -3.13 39.26 4.89
N ALA A 118 -2.02 39.17 4.15
CA ALA A 118 -0.97 40.19 4.14
C ALA A 118 -1.40 41.52 3.47
N VAL A 119 -2.60 41.58 2.89
CA VAL A 119 -3.24 42.81 2.38
C VAL A 119 -4.51 43.12 3.20
N SER A 120 -4.35 43.15 4.52
CA SER A 120 -5.35 43.63 5.48
C SER A 120 -4.84 44.90 6.17
N THR A 121 -4.91 46.01 5.45
CA THR A 121 -4.96 47.36 6.04
C THR A 121 -6.12 48.10 5.42
N ASP A 122 -6.93 48.71 6.28
CA ASP A 122 -8.09 49.55 5.97
C ASP A 122 -9.30 48.82 5.38
N LEU A 123 -10.15 48.26 6.27
CA LEU A 123 -11.62 48.38 6.24
C LEU A 123 -12.20 47.79 7.54
N ASP A 124 -12.07 48.53 8.65
CA ASP A 124 -12.99 48.41 9.78
C ASP A 124 -14.34 49.06 9.40
N ASP A 125 -15.44 48.42 9.81
CA ASP A 125 -16.85 48.85 9.85
C ASP A 125 -17.79 47.87 9.09
N TYR A 126 -18.43 46.95 9.83
CA TYR A 126 -19.90 46.80 9.86
C TYR A 126 -20.33 45.78 10.94
N GLU A 127 -21.15 46.23 11.89
CA GLU A 127 -21.82 45.41 12.90
C GLU A 127 -23.13 44.78 12.38
N ASP A 128 -23.62 43.77 13.12
CA ASP A 128 -24.98 43.22 13.17
C ASP A 128 -25.68 42.72 11.89
N LEU A 129 -26.18 41.48 11.96
CA LEU A 129 -27.63 41.20 12.03
C LEU A 129 -27.92 39.70 12.27
N ASP A 130 -28.63 39.42 13.36
CA ASP A 130 -29.20 38.10 13.71
C ASP A 130 -30.70 38.04 13.32
N PRO A 131 -31.19 37.00 12.63
CA PRO A 131 -32.61 36.75 12.45
C PRO A 131 -33.07 35.41 13.05
N PHE A 132 -33.70 35.50 14.23
CA PHE A 132 -34.83 34.71 14.75
C PHE A 132 -35.32 33.54 13.86
N ALA A 133 -35.33 32.28 14.32
CA ALA A 133 -36.18 31.72 15.40
C ALA A 133 -37.69 31.64 15.08
N ALA A 134 -38.26 30.46 15.37
CA ALA A 134 -39.67 30.03 15.40
C ALA A 134 -40.26 29.36 14.14
N GLN A 135 -40.46 28.03 14.20
CA GLN A 135 -41.81 27.45 14.40
C GLN A 135 -41.74 25.98 14.86
N GLN A 136 -42.69 25.60 15.73
CA GLN A 136 -42.90 24.29 16.36
C GLN A 136 -44.38 23.90 16.14
N GLU A 137 -44.80 22.71 16.60
CA GLU A 137 -46.16 22.09 16.48
C GLU A 137 -46.37 21.31 15.15
N ASP A 138 -46.92 20.09 15.11
CA ASP A 138 -47.35 19.19 16.19
C ASP A 138 -47.61 17.72 15.74
N GLU A 139 -47.94 16.85 16.71
CA GLU A 139 -48.66 15.54 16.63
C GLU A 139 -47.93 14.24 16.14
N ASP A 140 -47.47 13.46 17.12
CA ASP A 140 -47.65 11.99 17.25
C ASP A 140 -49.18 11.70 17.47
N PRO A 141 -49.79 10.49 17.28
CA PRO A 141 -49.32 9.23 17.89
C PRO A 141 -49.63 7.90 17.16
N PHE A 142 -48.79 6.87 17.33
CA PHE A 142 -49.24 5.47 17.51
C PHE A 142 -48.15 4.62 18.17
N GLY A 143 -48.35 4.22 19.43
CA GLY A 143 -47.40 3.39 20.18
C GLY A 143 -47.86 1.94 20.39
N ASN A 144 -46.98 1.18 21.07
CA ASN A 144 -47.28 0.03 21.94
C ASN A 144 -47.84 -1.24 21.28
N ASP A 145 -47.51 -2.48 21.67
CA ASP A 145 -46.64 -3.05 22.72
C ASP A 145 -46.10 -4.42 22.21
N LEU A 146 -45.07 -4.99 22.85
CA LEU A 146 -45.11 -6.33 23.48
C LEU A 146 -43.71 -6.86 23.87
N GLU A 147 -43.57 -7.22 25.15
CA GLU A 147 -42.45 -7.90 25.82
C GLU A 147 -43.08 -8.84 26.90
N PRO A 148 -42.36 -9.73 27.63
CA PRO A 148 -42.39 -11.16 27.33
C PRO A 148 -42.90 -12.04 28.50
N ALA A 149 -43.04 -13.36 28.32
CA ALA A 149 -43.12 -14.32 29.44
C ALA A 149 -42.79 -15.80 29.10
N HIS A 150 -41.76 -16.33 29.77
CA HIS A 150 -41.64 -17.66 30.40
C HIS A 150 -42.14 -18.97 29.74
N SER A 151 -41.29 -20.01 29.76
CA SER A 151 -41.42 -21.10 30.76
C SER A 151 -40.30 -22.18 30.66
N LEU A 152 -40.08 -22.91 31.77
CA LEU A 152 -39.12 -24.01 31.91
C LEU A 152 -39.71 -25.35 31.44
N SER A 153 -38.88 -26.34 31.08
CA SER A 153 -38.86 -27.65 31.78
C SER A 153 -37.70 -28.58 31.37
N THR A 154 -37.46 -29.59 32.22
CA THR A 154 -36.36 -30.57 32.26
C THR A 154 -36.62 -31.88 31.49
N ALA A 155 -35.56 -32.58 31.02
CA ALA A 155 -35.48 -34.06 31.14
C ALA A 155 -34.07 -34.69 30.86
N THR A 156 -33.55 -35.31 31.92
CA THR A 156 -32.56 -36.40 32.07
C THR A 156 -32.28 -37.46 30.96
N ARG A 157 -30.98 -37.67 30.64
CA ARG A 157 -30.16 -38.95 30.70
C ARG A 157 -30.53 -40.18 29.79
N PRO A 158 -29.71 -41.28 29.68
CA PRO A 158 -28.31 -41.55 30.13
C PRO A 158 -27.37 -42.41 29.20
N SER A 159 -26.10 -42.59 29.65
CA SER A 159 -25.28 -43.85 29.67
C SER A 159 -24.49 -44.42 28.46
N ALA A 160 -23.16 -44.44 28.60
CA ALA A 160 -22.26 -45.64 28.64
C ALA A 160 -20.85 -45.17 29.10
N LYS A 161 -20.11 -45.66 30.13
CA LYS A 161 -19.65 -47.01 30.55
C LYS A 161 -18.93 -47.76 29.41
N ARG A 162 -17.59 -47.90 29.37
CA ARG A 162 -16.64 -48.71 30.19
C ARG A 162 -15.24 -48.56 29.52
N ALA A 163 -14.07 -48.95 30.04
CA ALA A 163 -13.61 -49.40 31.37
C ALA A 163 -12.06 -49.26 31.43
N HIS A 164 -11.50 -48.98 32.60
CA HIS A 164 -10.09 -49.27 32.88
C HIS A 164 -9.89 -50.79 33.03
N ILE A 165 -8.79 -51.33 32.48
CA ILE A 165 -8.18 -52.58 32.96
C ILE A 165 -6.71 -52.30 33.30
N ARG A 166 -6.27 -52.83 34.45
CA ARG A 166 -4.97 -52.63 35.07
C ARG A 166 -4.38 -53.99 35.42
N GLY A 167 -3.08 -54.17 35.16
CA GLY A 167 -2.30 -55.33 35.60
C GLY A 167 -1.52 -55.98 34.46
N LYS A 168 -0.42 -56.67 34.72
CA LYS A 168 0.35 -56.76 35.98
C LYS A 168 1.78 -57.20 35.61
N SER A 169 2.76 -56.85 36.44
CA SER A 169 4.14 -57.33 36.30
C SER A 169 4.22 -58.86 36.41
N ASP A 170 5.18 -59.47 35.73
CA ASP A 170 6.09 -60.44 36.36
C ASP A 170 7.36 -60.69 35.52
N SER A 171 8.44 -61.01 36.21
CA SER A 171 9.80 -61.20 35.67
C SER A 171 10.18 -62.68 35.58
N THR A 172 11.01 -63.08 34.61
CA THR A 172 12.32 -63.78 34.82
C THR A 172 12.89 -64.44 33.57
N SER A 173 14.21 -64.68 33.62
CA SER A 173 14.97 -65.74 32.94
C SER A 173 15.26 -65.65 31.44
N SER A 174 16.56 -65.51 31.15
CA SER A 174 17.20 -65.62 29.84
C SER A 174 17.25 -67.04 29.28
N THR A 175 16.98 -67.20 27.98
CA THR A 175 17.66 -68.19 27.12
C THR A 175 17.91 -67.58 25.74
N VAL A 176 19.16 -67.63 25.27
CA VAL A 176 19.53 -67.13 23.94
C VAL A 176 19.05 -68.12 22.89
N SER A 177 18.26 -67.65 21.93
CA SER A 177 17.82 -68.40 20.75
C SER A 177 18.18 -67.61 19.48
N PRO A 178 18.49 -68.30 18.36
CA PRO A 178 18.99 -67.65 17.14
C PRO A 178 17.97 -66.69 16.51
N PRO A 179 18.43 -65.69 15.74
CA PRO A 179 17.57 -64.63 15.23
C PRO A 179 16.45 -65.19 14.34
N ARG A 180 15.19 -65.01 14.78
CA ARG A 180 14.02 -65.30 13.96
C ARG A 180 14.06 -64.46 12.69
N LYS A 181 13.76 -65.08 11.54
CA LYS A 181 13.57 -64.38 10.26
C LYS A 181 12.62 -63.20 10.49
N LYS A 182 13.01 -61.99 10.04
CA LYS A 182 12.08 -60.87 9.93
C LYS A 182 10.86 -61.34 9.12
N PRO A 183 9.62 -61.01 9.53
CA PRO A 183 8.47 -61.29 8.69
C PRO A 183 8.70 -60.60 7.34
N ALA A 184 8.53 -61.34 6.25
CA ALA A 184 8.58 -60.73 4.93
C ALA A 184 7.52 -59.62 4.89
N HIS A 185 7.91 -58.43 4.42
CA HIS A 185 6.94 -57.36 4.18
C HIS A 185 5.87 -57.93 3.26
N VAL A 186 4.63 -58.01 3.76
CA VAL A 186 3.50 -58.46 2.97
C VAL A 186 3.37 -57.48 1.81
N PHE A 187 3.58 -57.98 0.60
CA PHE A 187 3.49 -57.19 -0.61
C PHE A 187 2.01 -56.89 -0.86
N CYS A 188 1.49 -55.84 -0.23
CA CYS A 188 0.16 -55.34 -0.53
C CYS A 188 0.15 -54.86 -1.98
N LEU A 189 -0.61 -55.57 -2.81
CA LEU A 189 -0.99 -55.05 -4.12
C LEU A 189 -1.77 -53.75 -3.89
N PRO A 190 -1.48 -52.68 -4.66
CA PRO A 190 -2.27 -51.45 -4.59
C PRO A 190 -3.72 -51.76 -4.94
N ASP A 191 -4.67 -51.01 -4.35
CA ASP A 191 -6.06 -51.15 -4.76
C ASP A 191 -6.20 -50.85 -6.25
N ARG A 192 -7.05 -51.63 -6.91
CA ARG A 192 -7.16 -51.63 -8.36
C ARG A 192 -7.88 -50.39 -8.88
N ASP A 193 -8.86 -49.87 -8.14
CA ASP A 193 -9.59 -48.68 -8.54
C ASP A 193 -8.82 -47.42 -8.15
N ASP A 194 -8.14 -47.39 -7.00
CA ASP A 194 -7.17 -46.33 -6.66
C ASP A 194 -6.06 -46.19 -7.72
N LEU A 195 -5.44 -47.31 -8.11
CA LEU A 195 -4.39 -47.33 -9.15
C LEU A 195 -4.95 -46.88 -10.51
N LYS A 196 -6.17 -47.26 -10.85
CA LYS A 196 -6.84 -46.90 -12.10
C LYS A 196 -7.24 -45.43 -12.13
N GLU A 197 -7.62 -44.85 -10.99
CA GLU A 197 -7.86 -43.42 -10.84
C GLU A 197 -6.56 -42.62 -10.91
N ALA A 198 -5.51 -43.05 -10.19
CA ALA A 198 -4.17 -42.46 -10.28
C ALA A 198 -3.62 -42.49 -11.72
N LEU A 199 -3.80 -43.60 -12.45
CA LEU A 199 -3.38 -43.73 -13.86
C LEU A 199 -4.23 -42.87 -14.82
N LYS A 200 -5.54 -42.69 -14.55
CA LYS A 200 -6.36 -41.72 -15.32
C LYS A 200 -5.89 -40.29 -15.08
N ASN A 201 -5.65 -39.92 -13.82
CA ASN A 201 -5.28 -38.58 -13.41
C ASN A 201 -3.85 -38.20 -13.82
N GLY A 202 -2.90 -39.13 -13.76
CA GLY A 202 -1.50 -38.91 -14.14
C GLY A 202 -1.16 -39.24 -15.60
N GLY A 203 -1.93 -40.13 -16.24
CA GLY A 203 -1.75 -40.50 -17.65
C GLY A 203 -2.48 -39.58 -18.64
N SER A 204 -3.50 -38.86 -18.18
CA SER A 204 -4.10 -37.77 -18.96
C SER A 204 -3.21 -36.54 -18.85
N MET A 205 -2.40 -36.26 -19.87
CA MET A 205 -1.80 -34.94 -20.09
C MET A 205 -2.91 -33.92 -20.40
N ASP A 206 -3.60 -33.47 -19.34
CA ASP A 206 -4.41 -32.27 -19.39
C ASP A 206 -3.45 -31.09 -19.58
N ALA A 207 -3.43 -30.53 -20.79
CA ALA A 207 -2.56 -29.40 -21.14
C ALA A 207 -2.90 -28.13 -20.32
N ALA A 208 -4.03 -28.10 -19.60
CA ALA A 208 -4.36 -27.08 -18.62
C ALA A 208 -3.74 -27.31 -17.23
N ARG A 209 -3.23 -28.51 -16.92
CA ARG A 209 -2.61 -28.87 -15.63
C ARG A 209 -1.08 -28.84 -15.63
N ALA A 210 -0.43 -28.80 -16.79
CA ALA A 210 0.97 -28.39 -16.81
C ALA A 210 1.03 -26.95 -16.28
N PRO A 211 1.81 -26.64 -15.21
CA PRO A 211 2.10 -25.27 -14.89
C PRO A 211 2.64 -24.60 -16.15
N LYS A 212 2.15 -23.42 -16.51
CA LYS A 212 2.71 -22.67 -17.62
C LYS A 212 4.08 -22.14 -17.20
N VAL A 213 5.10 -22.99 -17.29
CA VAL A 213 6.49 -22.65 -16.92
C VAL A 213 7.00 -21.45 -17.74
N TYR A 214 6.43 -21.23 -18.92
CA TYR A 214 6.63 -20.06 -19.78
C TYR A 214 6.14 -18.72 -19.20
N ASP A 215 5.35 -18.73 -18.12
CA ASP A 215 4.76 -17.54 -17.51
C ASP A 215 5.58 -17.04 -16.28
N LEU A 216 6.70 -17.70 -15.95
CA LEU A 216 7.63 -17.27 -14.90
C LEU A 216 8.69 -16.32 -15.46
N CYS A 217 8.85 -15.15 -14.85
CA CYS A 217 9.99 -14.27 -15.12
C CYS A 217 11.12 -14.60 -14.14
N ASN A 218 12.37 -14.61 -14.62
CA ASN A 218 13.55 -14.78 -13.76
C ASN A 218 14.47 -13.58 -13.98
N GLU A 219 14.75 -12.87 -12.90
CA GLU A 219 15.57 -11.66 -12.88
C GLU A 219 16.81 -11.90 -12.01
N ASP A 220 17.99 -11.57 -12.53
CA ASP A 220 19.17 -11.34 -11.68
C ASP A 220 19.00 -9.96 -11.02
N ILE A 221 19.03 -9.93 -9.68
CA ILE A 221 18.74 -8.74 -8.87
C ILE A 221 19.88 -8.37 -7.94
N GLN A 222 19.91 -7.10 -7.55
CA GLN A 222 20.58 -6.61 -6.35
C GLN A 222 19.51 -6.37 -5.26
N PHE A 223 19.61 -7.10 -4.16
CA PHE A 223 18.66 -7.06 -3.05
C PHE A 223 19.20 -6.25 -1.87
N HIS A 224 18.38 -5.34 -1.34
CA HIS A 224 18.64 -4.51 -0.17
C HIS A 224 17.55 -4.75 0.88
N GLN A 225 17.87 -5.53 1.93
CA GLN A 225 16.94 -5.82 3.02
C GLN A 225 16.62 -4.55 3.84
N ILE A 226 15.35 -4.35 4.19
CA ILE A 226 14.91 -3.26 5.09
C ILE A 226 15.15 -3.72 6.55
N PRO A 227 16.13 -3.12 7.25
CA PRO A 227 16.50 -3.56 8.58
C PRO A 227 15.49 -3.10 9.63
N VAL A 228 15.42 -3.81 10.77
CA VAL A 228 14.86 -3.24 12.00
C VAL A 228 16.00 -2.54 12.74
N ARG A 229 15.88 -1.23 12.98
CA ARG A 229 16.82 -0.50 13.83
C ARG A 229 16.13 0.02 15.09
N PRO A 230 16.78 0.04 16.26
CA PRO A 230 16.25 0.74 17.41
C PRO A 230 16.07 2.23 17.11
N LEU A 231 14.93 2.82 17.49
CA LEU A 231 14.65 4.25 17.30
C LEU A 231 15.77 5.15 17.84
N ALA A 232 16.36 4.80 18.99
CA ALA A 232 17.48 5.53 19.58
C ALA A 232 18.75 5.53 18.71
N ASP A 233 18.96 4.53 17.85
CA ASP A 233 20.12 4.44 16.95
C ASP A 233 19.88 5.19 15.64
N ILE A 234 18.62 5.32 15.23
CA ILE A 234 18.17 6.24 14.18
C ILE A 234 18.44 7.67 14.63
N LEU A 235 17.86 8.11 15.76
CA LEU A 235 17.95 9.49 16.25
C LEU A 235 19.38 9.97 16.55
N LYS A 236 20.33 9.06 16.80
CA LYS A 236 21.75 9.39 17.06
C LYS A 236 22.62 9.42 15.82
N THR A 237 22.18 8.84 14.71
CA THR A 237 23.04 8.54 13.56
C THR A 237 22.41 9.09 12.28
N PRO A 238 22.87 10.24 11.74
CA PRO A 238 22.28 10.86 10.56
C PRO A 238 22.13 9.93 9.35
N GLN A 239 23.06 8.99 9.18
CA GLN A 239 23.04 7.98 8.11
C GLN A 239 21.92 6.92 8.27
N HIS A 240 21.27 6.86 9.43
CA HIS A 240 20.13 5.99 9.71
C HIS A 240 18.79 6.73 9.66
N HIS A 241 18.75 8.05 9.43
CA HIS A 241 17.51 8.83 9.37
C HIS A 241 16.57 8.41 8.22
N SER A 242 17.10 7.77 7.19
CA SER A 242 16.31 7.20 6.09
C SER A 242 16.80 5.80 5.74
N PHE A 243 15.91 4.97 5.21
CA PHE A 243 16.33 3.81 4.44
C PHE A 243 17.11 4.27 3.19
N GLY A 244 18.17 3.54 2.82
CA GLY A 244 19.03 3.89 1.70
C GLY A 244 19.65 2.66 1.05
N LEU A 245 19.85 2.73 -0.27
CA LEU A 245 20.41 1.65 -1.07
C LEU A 245 21.93 1.64 -1.00
N ASP A 246 22.46 1.18 0.13
CA ASP A 246 23.90 0.97 0.29
C ASP A 246 24.33 -0.30 -0.45
N ILE A 247 25.18 -0.14 -1.46
CA ILE A 247 25.75 -1.22 -2.28
C ILE A 247 26.56 -2.20 -1.42
N SER A 248 27.24 -1.73 -0.37
CA SER A 248 28.05 -2.58 0.52
C SER A 248 27.21 -3.51 1.41
N ASN A 249 25.93 -3.19 1.60
CA ASN A 249 24.95 -3.96 2.36
C ASN A 249 23.94 -4.69 1.45
N SER A 250 24.29 -4.91 0.18
CA SER A 250 23.44 -5.57 -0.81
C SER A 250 23.89 -6.99 -1.14
N SER A 251 22.93 -7.85 -1.51
CA SER A 251 23.20 -9.20 -2.00
C SER A 251 22.89 -9.31 -3.49
N ILE A 252 23.77 -9.96 -4.25
CA ILE A 252 23.46 -10.40 -5.63
C ILE A 252 22.59 -11.66 -5.51
N SER A 253 21.49 -11.73 -6.25
CA SER A 253 20.44 -12.72 -5.99
C SER A 253 19.60 -12.99 -7.24
N GLN A 254 18.79 -14.04 -7.19
CA GLN A 254 17.80 -14.34 -8.23
C GLN A 254 16.39 -14.21 -7.68
N LEU A 255 15.52 -13.60 -8.49
CA LEU A 255 14.10 -13.43 -8.21
C LEU A 255 13.29 -14.09 -9.32
N THR A 256 12.47 -15.07 -8.95
CA THR A 256 11.49 -15.69 -9.86
C THR A 256 10.11 -15.09 -9.57
N ILE A 257 9.48 -14.46 -10.55
CA ILE A 257 8.18 -13.78 -10.41
C ILE A 257 7.10 -14.56 -11.17
N ASN A 258 5.97 -14.81 -10.52
CA ASN A 258 4.78 -15.37 -11.17
C ASN A 258 3.93 -14.22 -11.74
N VAL A 259 4.17 -13.87 -13.01
CA VAL A 259 3.66 -12.64 -13.65
C VAL A 259 2.15 -12.62 -14.00
N PRO A 260 1.49 -13.73 -14.39
CA PRO A 260 0.10 -13.71 -14.83
C PRO A 260 -0.88 -12.99 -13.89
N LEU A 261 -1.82 -12.25 -14.49
CA LEU A 261 -2.92 -11.62 -13.73
C LEU A 261 -3.80 -12.61 -12.96
N CYS A 262 -3.76 -13.91 -13.31
CA CYS A 262 -4.47 -14.97 -12.60
C CYS A 262 -3.71 -15.57 -11.41
N SER A 263 -2.42 -15.25 -11.24
CA SER A 263 -1.61 -15.64 -10.06
C SER A 263 -1.33 -14.48 -9.12
N MET A 264 -1.60 -13.24 -9.54
CA MET A 264 -1.61 -12.04 -8.71
C MET A 264 -2.46 -12.24 -7.44
N ILE A 265 -1.85 -12.02 -6.27
CA ILE A 265 -2.46 -12.20 -4.94
C ILE A 265 -3.46 -11.07 -4.64
N GLY A 266 -3.17 -9.85 -5.11
CA GLY A 266 -4.04 -8.70 -4.87
C GLY A 266 -3.70 -7.45 -5.68
N ILE A 267 -4.65 -6.51 -5.72
CA ILE A 267 -4.48 -5.18 -6.30
C ILE A 267 -4.89 -4.16 -5.23
N GLY A 268 -3.93 -3.40 -4.70
CA GLY A 268 -4.19 -2.27 -3.83
C GLY A 268 -4.65 -1.03 -4.59
N ALA A 269 -4.65 0.12 -3.91
CA ALA A 269 -4.94 1.39 -4.57
C ALA A 269 -3.85 1.78 -5.60
N PHE A 270 -2.58 1.47 -5.30
CA PHE A 270 -1.40 1.92 -6.06
C PHE A 270 -0.29 0.86 -6.25
N LYS A 271 -0.45 -0.38 -5.73
CA LYS A 271 0.50 -1.51 -5.90
C LYS A 271 -0.24 -2.80 -6.28
N THR A 272 0.29 -3.59 -7.21
CA THR A 272 -0.12 -5.00 -7.37
C THR A 272 0.77 -5.88 -6.49
N ALA A 273 0.27 -7.05 -6.09
CA ALA A 273 1.00 -8.05 -5.31
C ALA A 273 1.03 -9.38 -6.05
N HIS A 274 2.23 -9.91 -6.31
CA HIS A 274 2.46 -11.15 -7.06
C HIS A 274 3.23 -12.17 -6.20
N PRO A 275 3.01 -13.48 -6.36
CA PRO A 275 3.82 -14.50 -5.71
C PRO A 275 5.13 -14.72 -6.46
N GLY A 276 6.15 -15.18 -5.75
CA GLY A 276 7.40 -15.64 -6.35
C GLY A 276 8.41 -16.11 -5.33
N TRP A 277 9.65 -16.26 -5.76
CA TRP A 277 10.73 -16.87 -4.97
C TRP A 277 12.02 -16.05 -5.03
N LEU A 278 12.62 -15.86 -3.86
CA LEU A 278 13.90 -15.18 -3.68
C LEU A 278 15.00 -16.20 -3.36
N THR A 279 16.12 -16.13 -4.07
CA THR A 279 17.32 -16.92 -3.77
C THR A 279 18.53 -16.00 -3.68
N LEU A 280 19.02 -15.75 -2.46
CA LEU A 280 20.24 -14.97 -2.24
C LEU A 280 21.50 -15.83 -2.38
N SER A 281 22.61 -15.20 -2.77
CA SER A 281 23.94 -15.79 -2.72
C SER A 281 24.97 -14.76 -2.25
N PRO A 282 25.51 -14.86 -1.02
CA PRO A 282 25.19 -15.86 0.01
C PRO A 282 23.78 -15.70 0.61
N LEU A 283 23.31 -16.73 1.32
CA LEU A 283 22.09 -16.63 2.14
C LEU A 283 22.27 -15.58 3.25
N SER A 284 21.19 -14.88 3.59
CA SER A 284 21.15 -14.00 4.76
C SER A 284 21.21 -14.80 6.05
N SER A 285 21.76 -14.22 7.12
CA SER A 285 21.72 -14.83 8.46
C SER A 285 20.32 -14.82 9.09
N SER A 286 19.40 -14.00 8.58
CA SER A 286 18.06 -13.79 9.17
C SER A 286 17.10 -13.04 8.25
N GLY A 287 15.82 -13.38 8.30
CA GLY A 287 14.74 -12.71 7.56
C GLY A 287 14.65 -13.16 6.10
N LEU A 288 14.33 -12.25 5.18
CA LEU A 288 14.24 -12.56 3.76
C LEU A 288 15.57 -13.04 3.19
N GLY A 289 15.52 -14.15 2.46
CA GLY A 289 16.68 -14.81 1.87
C GLY A 289 17.51 -15.62 2.85
N SER A 290 16.96 -15.98 4.02
CA SER A 290 17.63 -16.87 4.97
C SER A 290 17.56 -18.35 4.55
N CYS A 291 16.65 -18.70 3.64
CA CYS A 291 16.59 -19.99 2.96
C CYS A 291 16.66 -19.84 1.42
N THR A 292 17.03 -20.92 0.74
CA THR A 292 17.02 -21.01 -0.73
C THR A 292 15.58 -21.08 -1.25
N GLN A 293 15.26 -20.36 -2.33
CA GLN A 293 13.91 -20.31 -2.90
C GLN A 293 12.84 -19.91 -1.87
N GLN A 294 13.14 -18.90 -1.04
CA GLN A 294 12.18 -18.39 -0.07
C GLN A 294 10.98 -17.78 -0.80
N ASP A 295 9.76 -18.23 -0.46
CA ASP A 295 8.53 -17.60 -0.94
C ASP A 295 8.52 -16.11 -0.57
N VAL A 296 8.13 -15.26 -1.52
CA VAL A 296 7.99 -13.80 -1.35
C VAL A 296 6.76 -13.26 -2.06
N VAL A 297 6.24 -12.16 -1.54
CA VAL A 297 5.29 -11.28 -2.23
C VAL A 297 6.08 -10.16 -2.91
N ILE A 298 5.94 -10.06 -4.23
CA ILE A 298 6.50 -9.00 -5.06
C ILE A 298 5.45 -7.91 -5.24
N LYS A 299 5.72 -6.72 -4.71
CA LYS A 299 4.89 -5.52 -4.91
C LYS A 299 5.46 -4.62 -6.00
N TRP A 300 4.60 -4.25 -6.95
CA TRP A 300 4.92 -3.36 -8.07
C TRP A 300 4.00 -2.12 -8.04
N PRO A 301 4.54 -0.89 -7.94
CA PRO A 301 3.73 0.33 -8.03
C PRO A 301 3.10 0.49 -9.42
N PHE A 302 1.87 0.98 -9.47
CA PHE A 302 1.18 1.28 -10.72
C PHE A 302 0.33 2.56 -10.61
N TYR A 303 -0.09 3.09 -11.76
CA TYR A 303 -1.16 4.08 -11.85
C TYR A 303 -2.29 3.59 -12.76
N ARG A 304 -3.48 4.17 -12.57
CA ARG A 304 -4.65 3.93 -13.42
C ARG A 304 -4.75 5.08 -14.42
N PRO A 305 -4.29 4.94 -15.69
CA PRO A 305 -4.43 5.98 -16.69
C PRO A 305 -5.91 6.33 -16.87
N SER A 306 -6.24 7.62 -16.77
CA SER A 306 -7.61 8.13 -16.82
C SER A 306 -8.32 7.70 -18.12
N SER A 307 -9.35 6.87 -17.99
CA SER A 307 -10.05 6.23 -19.11
C SER A 307 -11.04 7.18 -19.79
N HIS A 308 -10.54 8.22 -20.47
CA HIS A 308 -11.35 9.26 -21.10
C HIS A 308 -12.25 8.83 -22.29
N THR A 309 -12.34 7.53 -22.60
CA THR A 309 -13.16 6.99 -23.70
C THR A 309 -14.30 6.12 -23.17
N ALA A 310 -15.43 6.74 -22.83
CA ALA A 310 -16.69 6.07 -22.52
C ALA A 310 -17.35 5.49 -23.79
N ALA A 311 -16.79 4.38 -24.31
CA ALA A 311 -17.34 3.61 -25.44
C ALA A 311 -16.70 2.21 -25.59
N ALA A 312 -16.71 1.39 -24.54
CA ALA A 312 -16.57 -0.08 -24.64
C ALA A 312 -16.93 -0.73 -23.29
N GLU A 313 -18.04 -1.46 -23.24
CA GLU A 313 -18.38 -2.37 -22.14
C GLU A 313 -17.51 -3.63 -22.24
N SER A 314 -16.26 -3.53 -21.80
CA SER A 314 -15.38 -4.68 -21.57
C SER A 314 -14.41 -4.33 -20.43
N SER A 315 -14.61 -4.96 -19.29
CA SER A 315 -14.19 -4.52 -17.95
C SER A 315 -12.72 -4.81 -17.60
N THR A 316 -11.80 -4.66 -18.55
CA THR A 316 -10.37 -4.81 -18.25
C THR A 316 -9.81 -3.57 -17.56
N LEU A 317 -9.45 -3.70 -16.28
CA LEU A 317 -8.70 -2.69 -15.53
C LEU A 317 -7.40 -2.37 -16.27
N LYS A 318 -7.30 -1.16 -16.81
CA LYS A 318 -6.05 -0.66 -17.41
C LYS A 318 -5.13 -0.21 -16.29
N ILE A 319 -4.10 -1.01 -16.06
CA ILE A 319 -2.99 -0.74 -15.16
C ILE A 319 -1.80 -0.30 -16.03
N ALA A 320 -1.08 0.73 -15.60
CA ALA A 320 0.15 1.19 -16.23
C ALA A 320 1.28 1.28 -15.21
N CYS A 321 2.48 0.85 -15.60
CA CYS A 321 3.71 0.98 -14.82
C CYS A 321 4.25 2.41 -14.94
N TYR A 322 4.91 2.94 -13.90
CA TYR A 322 5.52 4.26 -13.97
C TYR A 322 6.84 4.23 -14.77
N ALA A 323 7.48 5.37 -14.97
CA ALA A 323 8.88 5.36 -15.40
C ALA A 323 9.76 4.86 -14.26
N LEU A 324 10.85 4.14 -14.58
CA LEU A 324 11.70 3.46 -13.60
C LEU A 324 12.21 4.36 -12.45
N ALA A 325 12.47 5.64 -12.73
CA ALA A 325 12.87 6.61 -11.70
C ALA A 325 11.73 6.91 -10.71
N ASP A 326 10.50 7.02 -11.19
CA ASP A 326 9.31 7.25 -10.35
C ASP A 326 8.93 5.98 -9.57
N GLU A 327 9.09 4.79 -10.18
CA GLU A 327 8.92 3.50 -9.49
C GLU A 327 9.91 3.37 -8.32
N LEU A 328 11.17 3.71 -8.58
CA LEU A 328 12.24 3.68 -7.57
C LEU A 328 11.95 4.68 -6.44
N GLN A 329 11.60 5.93 -6.77
CA GLN A 329 11.28 6.93 -5.74
C GLN A 329 10.09 6.49 -4.89
N LYS A 330 9.00 5.99 -5.50
CA LYS A 330 7.84 5.49 -4.77
C LYS A 330 8.20 4.33 -3.86
N LEU A 331 8.92 3.32 -4.35
CA LEU A 331 9.29 2.18 -3.52
C LEU A 331 10.33 2.51 -2.44
N LEU A 332 11.16 3.52 -2.63
CA LEU A 332 12.03 4.05 -1.58
C LEU A 332 11.24 4.79 -0.49
N ASN A 333 10.24 5.59 -0.84
CA ASN A 333 9.34 6.21 0.13
C ASN A 333 8.62 5.13 0.96
N GLU A 334 8.00 4.14 0.31
CA GLU A 334 7.33 3.00 0.97
C GLU A 334 8.29 2.22 1.90
N SER A 335 9.51 1.93 1.43
CA SER A 335 10.53 1.25 2.22
C SER A 335 10.96 2.05 3.45
N ASN A 336 11.02 3.38 3.31
CA ASN A 336 11.33 4.27 4.42
C ASN A 336 10.19 4.33 5.45
N VAL A 337 8.93 4.30 5.01
CA VAL A 337 7.76 4.19 5.91
C VAL A 337 7.81 2.88 6.70
N LEU A 338 8.02 1.75 6.02
CA LEU A 338 8.12 0.44 6.67
C LEU A 338 9.32 0.35 7.63
N TYR A 339 10.47 0.91 7.25
CA TYR A 339 11.69 1.01 8.08
C TYR A 339 11.44 1.78 9.39
N TRP A 340 10.81 2.95 9.31
CA TRP A 340 10.47 3.73 10.50
C TRP A 340 9.36 3.08 11.32
N ALA A 341 8.34 2.48 10.70
CA ALA A 341 7.26 1.76 11.39
C ALA A 341 7.77 0.54 12.17
N LYS A 342 8.70 -0.25 11.59
CA LYS A 342 9.46 -1.30 12.30
C LYS A 342 10.16 -0.76 13.54
N SER A 343 10.76 0.42 13.43
CA SER A 343 11.57 1.04 14.48
C SER A 343 10.71 1.64 15.61
N LEU A 344 9.58 2.26 15.26
CA LEU A 344 8.57 2.77 16.20
C LEU A 344 7.88 1.64 16.96
N LEU A 345 7.45 0.56 16.28
CA LEU A 345 6.84 -0.59 16.95
C LEU A 345 7.84 -1.32 17.87
N ASN A 346 9.12 -1.43 17.48
CA ASN A 346 10.16 -1.97 18.36
C ASN A 346 10.38 -1.10 19.61
N PHE A 347 10.31 0.22 19.46
CA PHE A 347 10.34 1.15 20.59
C PHE A 347 9.10 0.99 21.50
N THR A 348 7.90 0.88 20.93
CA THR A 348 6.65 0.64 21.68
C THR A 348 6.75 -0.62 22.55
N TYR A 349 7.24 -1.75 22.01
CA TYR A 349 7.41 -2.96 22.80
C TYR A 349 8.42 -2.80 23.93
N LYS A 350 9.58 -2.18 23.67
CA LYS A 350 10.58 -1.89 24.72
C LYS A 350 10.02 -0.99 25.82
N TYR A 351 9.14 -0.05 25.48
CA TYR A 351 8.43 0.77 26.47
C TYR A 351 7.45 -0.06 27.31
N ILE A 352 6.61 -0.88 26.65
CA ILE A 352 5.66 -1.78 27.33
C ILE A 352 6.39 -2.73 28.29
N ASP A 353 7.45 -3.38 27.82
CA ASP A 353 8.24 -4.34 28.60
C ASP A 353 8.87 -3.66 29.83
N HIS A 354 9.47 -2.48 29.65
CA HIS A 354 10.02 -1.69 30.75
C HIS A 354 8.96 -1.27 31.79
N CYS A 355 7.77 -0.84 31.35
CA CYS A 355 6.67 -0.49 32.23
C CYS A 355 6.13 -1.69 33.01
N ILE A 356 6.07 -2.87 32.40
CA ILE A 356 5.65 -4.11 33.07
C ILE A 356 6.68 -4.56 34.11
N ASP A 357 7.97 -4.54 33.76
CA ASP A 357 9.07 -4.89 34.67
C ASP A 357 9.19 -3.92 35.86
N ALA A 358 8.82 -2.64 35.68
CA ALA A 358 8.86 -1.61 36.72
C ALA A 358 7.59 -1.57 37.60
N ALA A 359 6.48 -2.20 37.19
CA ALA A 359 5.21 -2.14 37.90
C ALA A 359 5.19 -3.04 39.15
N SER A 360 4.51 -2.59 40.21
CA SER A 360 4.33 -3.38 41.44
C SER A 360 3.40 -4.60 41.27
N SER A 361 2.64 -4.64 40.17
CA SER A 361 1.75 -5.74 39.78
C SER A 361 1.65 -5.79 38.26
N PRO A 362 1.66 -6.96 37.62
CA PRO A 362 1.51 -7.09 36.17
C PRO A 362 0.10 -6.65 35.71
N PRO A 363 -0.08 -6.33 34.41
CA PRO A 363 -1.41 -6.12 33.85
C PRO A 363 -2.26 -7.41 33.91
N SER A 364 -3.58 -7.25 33.99
CA SER A 364 -4.55 -8.36 33.98
C SER A 364 -4.86 -8.90 32.58
N PHE A 365 -4.24 -8.32 31.54
CA PHE A 365 -4.41 -8.67 30.13
C PHE A 365 -3.06 -9.14 29.55
N GLN A 366 -3.13 -9.88 28.45
CA GLN A 366 -1.94 -10.28 27.69
C GLN A 366 -1.50 -9.14 26.76
N ILE A 367 -0.22 -9.10 26.39
CA ILE A 367 0.30 -8.16 25.37
C ILE A 367 0.48 -8.93 24.06
N PRO A 368 -0.33 -8.66 23.02
CA PRO A 368 -0.11 -9.21 21.68
C PRO A 368 1.29 -8.91 21.15
N ARG A 369 1.92 -9.89 20.50
CA ARG A 369 3.27 -9.77 19.92
C ARG A 369 3.20 -9.94 18.41
N VAL A 370 2.99 -8.82 17.73
CA VAL A 370 3.01 -8.71 16.27
C VAL A 370 4.26 -7.98 15.80
N ARG A 371 4.64 -8.18 14.55
CA ARG A 371 5.75 -7.45 13.93
C ARG A 371 5.38 -7.01 12.52
N PHE A 372 5.99 -5.91 12.08
CA PHE A 372 6.06 -5.66 10.65
C PHE A 372 6.94 -6.70 9.97
N MET A 373 6.52 -7.13 8.78
CA MET A 373 7.18 -8.18 8.03
C MET A 373 8.60 -7.83 7.57
N ASP A 374 9.38 -8.87 7.29
CA ASP A 374 10.65 -8.75 6.61
C ASP A 374 10.45 -8.50 5.13
N ALA A 375 11.21 -7.52 4.65
CA ALA A 375 11.01 -6.88 3.36
C ALA A 375 12.35 -6.35 2.83
N GLY A 376 12.40 -6.00 1.55
CA GLY A 376 13.56 -5.38 0.92
C GLY A 376 13.31 -4.91 -0.49
N ILE A 377 14.16 -4.02 -0.99
CA ILE A 377 14.13 -3.57 -2.38
C ILE A 377 14.98 -4.48 -3.25
N ALA A 378 14.41 -4.91 -4.39
CA ALA A 378 15.10 -5.62 -5.44
C ALA A 378 15.24 -4.74 -6.68
N LEU A 379 16.48 -4.52 -7.13
CA LEU A 379 16.82 -3.86 -8.40
C LEU A 379 17.12 -4.95 -9.43
N ALA A 380 16.29 -5.12 -10.46
CA ALA A 380 16.47 -6.14 -11.49
C ALA A 380 17.31 -5.62 -12.66
N PHE A 381 18.29 -6.38 -13.14
CA PHE A 381 19.19 -5.96 -14.22
C PHE A 381 18.78 -6.53 -15.58
N SER A 382 18.78 -5.68 -16.60
CA SER A 382 18.53 -6.14 -17.95
C SER A 382 19.70 -7.02 -18.42
N HIS A 383 19.44 -8.30 -18.66
CA HIS A 383 20.36 -9.12 -19.44
C HIS A 383 20.47 -8.57 -20.86
N HIS A 384 21.53 -7.79 -21.12
CA HIS A 384 21.97 -7.52 -22.48
C HIS A 384 22.38 -8.83 -23.16
N SER A 385 21.40 -9.48 -23.79
CA SER A 385 21.59 -10.62 -24.66
C SER A 385 22.53 -10.22 -25.79
N SER A 386 23.81 -10.53 -25.63
CA SER A 386 24.86 -10.27 -26.61
C SER A 386 24.80 -11.26 -27.80
N ASN A 387 23.60 -11.55 -28.28
CA ASN A 387 23.34 -12.34 -29.47
C ASN A 387 23.26 -11.44 -30.71
N THR A 388 24.37 -10.76 -31.00
CA THR A 388 24.63 -10.16 -32.30
C THR A 388 25.74 -10.95 -33.00
N GLN A 389 25.39 -12.14 -33.51
CA GLN A 389 26.23 -12.79 -34.52
C GLN A 389 26.17 -11.93 -35.80
N GLY A 390 27.17 -11.07 -35.99
CA GLY A 390 27.12 -10.03 -37.01
C GLY A 390 28.45 -9.30 -37.23
N THR A 391 29.51 -10.05 -37.50
CA THR A 391 30.70 -9.64 -38.28
C THR A 391 31.05 -8.13 -38.31
N SER A 392 31.84 -7.66 -37.34
CA SER A 392 32.83 -6.61 -37.63
C SER A 392 34.03 -6.70 -36.68
N ASN A 393 35.24 -6.62 -37.24
CA ASN A 393 36.48 -6.56 -36.47
C ASN A 393 36.71 -5.14 -35.96
N GLN A 394 36.02 -4.75 -34.88
CA GLN A 394 36.39 -3.57 -34.10
C GLN A 394 36.77 -4.02 -32.69
N ALA A 395 37.92 -3.54 -32.22
CA ALA A 395 38.42 -3.84 -30.88
C ALA A 395 37.45 -3.29 -29.82
N PRO A 396 37.24 -3.99 -28.69
CA PRO A 396 36.38 -3.51 -27.63
C PRO A 396 36.99 -2.26 -26.99
N THR A 397 36.43 -1.09 -27.32
CA THR A 397 36.67 0.14 -26.55
C THR A 397 36.06 -0.04 -25.16
N ALA A 398 36.86 0.22 -24.12
CA ALA A 398 36.60 -0.20 -22.75
C ALA A 398 35.54 0.60 -21.98
N ASP A 399 34.43 0.95 -22.63
CA ASP A 399 33.25 1.56 -22.01
C ASP A 399 32.11 0.53 -21.92
N VAL A 400 32.33 -0.53 -21.13
CA VAL A 400 31.23 -1.36 -20.64
C VAL A 400 30.46 -0.51 -19.62
N LYS A 401 29.42 0.17 -20.09
CA LYS A 401 28.49 0.87 -19.19
C LYS A 401 28.01 -0.11 -18.12
N ALA A 402 28.20 0.27 -16.85
CA ALA A 402 27.69 -0.49 -15.72
C ALA A 402 26.20 -0.79 -15.92
N GLY A 403 25.77 -2.02 -15.60
CA GLY A 403 24.46 -2.53 -15.96
C GLY A 403 23.33 -1.63 -15.45
N THR A 404 22.57 -1.05 -16.38
CA THR A 404 21.34 -0.33 -16.05
C THR A 404 20.32 -1.34 -15.54
N PHE A 405 19.75 -1.09 -14.36
CA PHE A 405 18.59 -1.84 -13.88
C PHE A 405 17.37 -1.52 -14.77
N SER A 406 16.48 -2.49 -14.95
CA SER A 406 15.29 -2.43 -15.82
C SER A 406 13.97 -2.38 -15.06
N ALA A 407 13.96 -2.83 -13.81
CA ALA A 407 12.80 -2.78 -12.92
C ALA A 407 13.22 -2.67 -11.46
N VAL A 408 12.28 -2.25 -10.61
CA VAL A 408 12.45 -2.21 -9.15
C VAL A 408 11.20 -2.77 -8.47
N TYR A 409 11.41 -3.58 -7.46
CA TYR A 409 10.35 -4.25 -6.71
C TYR A 409 10.54 -4.10 -5.21
N LEU A 410 9.43 -4.05 -4.47
CA LEU A 410 9.41 -4.25 -3.03
C LEU A 410 9.07 -5.72 -2.80
N LEU A 411 10.00 -6.46 -2.18
CA LEU A 411 9.81 -7.84 -1.79
C LEU A 411 9.42 -7.90 -0.31
N GLU A 412 8.48 -8.78 0.02
CA GLU A 412 7.94 -8.98 1.36
C GLU A 412 7.81 -10.47 1.66
N GLU A 413 7.91 -10.87 2.93
CA GLU A 413 7.58 -12.24 3.33
C GLU A 413 6.05 -12.48 3.20
N PRO A 414 5.61 -13.66 2.77
CA PRO A 414 4.19 -13.95 2.63
C PRO A 414 3.50 -14.02 3.99
N VAL A 415 2.30 -13.46 4.07
CA VAL A 415 1.43 -13.65 5.24
C VAL A 415 0.92 -15.09 5.22
N THR A 416 1.35 -15.89 6.20
CA THR A 416 0.84 -17.24 6.42
C THR A 416 -0.45 -17.21 7.23
N PHE A 417 -1.38 -18.10 6.88
CA PHE A 417 -2.71 -18.20 7.47
C PHE A 417 -2.95 -19.63 7.97
N ASP A 418 -2.29 -19.98 9.08
CA ASP A 418 -2.34 -21.32 9.65
C ASP A 418 -3.50 -21.48 10.65
N GLY A 419 -4.62 -22.05 10.21
CA GLY A 419 -5.66 -22.55 11.12
C GLY A 419 -7.06 -22.73 10.51
N PRO A 420 -7.92 -23.55 11.14
CA PRO A 420 -9.30 -23.72 10.74
C PRO A 420 -10.17 -22.53 11.19
N GLY A 421 -10.21 -21.48 10.38
CA GLY A 421 -11.00 -20.27 10.58
C GLY A 421 -10.80 -19.32 9.40
N ASN A 422 -11.65 -18.31 9.24
CA ASN A 422 -11.55 -17.36 8.12
C ASN A 422 -10.39 -16.38 8.33
N GLN A 423 -9.16 -16.86 8.14
CA GLN A 423 -7.94 -16.06 8.24
C GLN A 423 -7.72 -15.30 6.93
N THR A 424 -8.36 -14.13 6.84
CA THR A 424 -8.18 -13.18 5.75
C THR A 424 -7.09 -12.16 6.06
N PHE A 425 -6.58 -11.50 5.03
CA PHE A 425 -5.83 -10.26 5.19
C PHE A 425 -6.77 -9.18 5.76
N THR A 426 -6.46 -8.70 6.96
CA THR A 426 -7.34 -7.80 7.72
C THR A 426 -6.70 -6.42 7.84
N LYS A 427 -7.51 -5.37 7.68
CA LYS A 427 -7.12 -3.99 7.99
C LYS A 427 -7.65 -3.62 9.37
N PHE A 428 -6.76 -3.53 10.35
CA PHE A 428 -7.09 -3.33 11.76
C PHE A 428 -7.39 -1.87 12.09
N ILE A 429 -6.68 -0.92 11.48
CA ILE A 429 -6.87 0.54 11.66
C ILE A 429 -6.65 1.22 10.30
N HIS A 430 -7.42 2.27 10.00
CA HIS A 430 -7.26 3.08 8.80
C HIS A 430 -6.46 4.36 9.10
N ASN A 431 -5.61 4.84 8.17
CA ASN A 431 -4.87 6.11 8.31
C ASN A 431 -5.73 7.39 8.45
N LYS A 432 -7.06 7.27 8.47
CA LYS A 432 -8.05 8.35 8.66
C LYS A 432 -8.75 8.28 10.00
N ASP A 433 -8.38 7.30 10.82
CA ASP A 433 -9.01 6.98 12.10
C ASP A 433 -7.94 6.61 13.14
N CYS A 434 -8.34 6.61 14.40
CA CYS A 434 -7.58 6.09 15.54
C CYS A 434 -8.29 4.90 16.20
N GLU A 435 -9.52 4.58 15.77
CA GLU A 435 -10.31 3.45 16.24
C GLU A 435 -10.05 2.17 15.41
N PRO A 436 -10.34 0.97 15.98
CA PRO A 436 -10.45 -0.27 15.23
C PRO A 436 -11.38 -0.15 14.02
N SER A 437 -10.94 -0.67 12.86
CA SER A 437 -11.76 -0.80 11.66
C SER A 437 -12.63 -2.08 11.64
N LEU A 438 -12.84 -2.69 12.82
CA LEU A 438 -13.48 -3.99 13.02
C LEU A 438 -14.57 -3.87 14.09
N ASP A 439 -15.66 -4.63 13.92
CA ASP A 439 -16.69 -4.79 14.95
C ASP A 439 -16.18 -5.69 16.11
N ASP A 440 -16.82 -5.64 17.28
CA ASP A 440 -16.30 -6.26 18.51
C ASP A 440 -16.39 -7.80 18.54
N ASP A 441 -17.17 -8.40 17.64
CA ASP A 441 -17.24 -9.84 17.41
C ASP A 441 -16.33 -10.36 16.27
N GLU A 442 -15.64 -9.46 15.55
CA GLU A 442 -14.77 -9.84 14.44
C GLU A 442 -13.40 -10.39 14.88
N TYR A 443 -12.92 -11.40 14.14
CA TYR A 443 -11.61 -11.99 14.40
C TYR A 443 -10.49 -10.97 14.16
N GLY A 444 -9.79 -10.62 15.25
CA GLY A 444 -8.71 -9.64 15.23
C GLY A 444 -9.06 -8.30 15.91
N TYR A 445 -10.29 -8.11 16.39
CA TYR A 445 -10.68 -6.91 17.13
C TYR A 445 -9.76 -6.62 18.33
N ASP A 446 -9.47 -7.62 19.17
CA ASP A 446 -8.54 -7.49 20.31
C ASP A 446 -7.14 -6.97 19.90
N LEU A 447 -6.68 -7.37 18.71
CA LEU A 447 -5.43 -6.87 18.14
C LEU A 447 -5.57 -5.44 17.63
N ALA A 448 -6.68 -5.07 16.98
CA ALA A 448 -6.94 -3.70 16.58
C ALA A 448 -6.99 -2.75 17.80
N VAL A 449 -7.64 -3.17 18.90
CA VAL A 449 -7.66 -2.44 20.18
C VAL A 449 -6.23 -2.29 20.75
N PHE A 450 -5.41 -3.35 20.72
CA PHE A 450 -4.01 -3.24 21.11
C PHE A 450 -3.22 -2.28 20.21
N LEU A 451 -3.45 -2.32 18.89
CA LEU A 451 -2.77 -1.46 17.92
C LEU A 451 -3.12 0.02 18.13
N ALA A 452 -4.39 0.36 18.43
CA ALA A 452 -4.79 1.71 18.78
C ALA A 452 -4.03 2.23 20.03
N PHE A 453 -3.80 1.36 21.01
CA PHE A 453 -2.94 1.65 22.15
C PHE A 453 -1.47 1.85 21.77
N THR A 454 -0.95 1.12 20.77
CA THR A 454 0.42 1.39 20.26
C THR A 454 0.55 2.77 19.62
N GLN A 455 -0.51 3.28 18.98
CA GLN A 455 -0.56 4.65 18.46
C GLN A 455 -0.45 5.67 19.60
N HIS A 456 -1.20 5.46 20.69
CA HIS A 456 -1.14 6.32 21.87
C HIS A 456 0.29 6.37 22.46
N ILE A 457 0.95 5.23 22.66
CA ILE A 457 2.35 5.23 23.12
C ILE A 457 3.25 6.02 22.17
N GLN A 458 3.11 5.84 20.85
CA GLN A 458 3.96 6.53 19.89
C GLN A 458 3.70 8.05 19.90
N TYR A 459 2.44 8.48 19.91
CA TYR A 459 2.05 9.88 20.04
C TYR A 459 2.64 10.49 21.33
N ALA A 460 2.33 9.93 22.49
CA ALA A 460 2.73 10.47 23.79
C ALA A 460 4.25 10.45 24.01
N LYS A 461 4.98 9.49 23.44
CA LYS A 461 6.45 9.38 23.61
C LYS A 461 7.26 10.00 22.47
N THR A 462 6.61 10.50 21.43
CA THR A 462 7.20 11.39 20.43
C THR A 462 6.82 12.86 20.66
N ASP A 463 6.21 13.20 21.80
CA ASP A 463 5.75 14.57 22.12
C ASP A 463 4.74 15.10 21.08
N GLY A 464 3.78 14.25 20.71
CA GLY A 464 2.75 14.55 19.71
C GLY A 464 3.25 14.60 18.26
N LEU A 465 4.52 14.25 17.99
CA LEU A 465 5.10 14.44 16.66
C LEU A 465 4.75 13.35 15.63
N ALA A 466 4.63 12.08 16.03
CA ALA A 466 4.37 10.99 15.08
C ALA A 466 3.77 9.71 15.70
N PHE A 467 2.97 9.00 14.90
CA PHE A 467 2.58 7.61 15.18
C PHE A 467 2.33 6.82 13.88
N VAL A 468 2.30 5.48 14.01
CA VAL A 468 2.01 4.55 12.92
C VAL A 468 0.50 4.32 12.82
N SER A 469 -0.04 4.29 11.60
CA SER A 469 -1.42 3.91 11.30
C SER A 469 -1.46 3.05 10.03
N ASP A 470 -2.64 2.84 9.45
CA ASP A 470 -2.91 1.88 8.36
C ASP A 470 -2.47 0.44 8.67
N TYR A 471 -2.58 0.03 9.93
CA TYR A 471 -2.21 -1.32 10.36
C TYR A 471 -3.04 -2.38 9.64
N GLN A 472 -2.38 -3.25 8.87
CA GLN A 472 -3.02 -4.32 8.09
C GLN A 472 -2.10 -5.54 7.94
N GLY A 473 -2.68 -6.73 7.80
CA GLY A 473 -1.97 -8.00 7.70
C GLY A 473 -2.72 -9.17 8.33
N SER A 474 -2.00 -10.02 9.09
CA SER A 474 -2.57 -11.06 9.95
C SER A 474 -2.44 -10.70 11.44
N THR A 475 -2.87 -11.62 12.31
CA THR A 475 -2.72 -11.52 13.76
C THR A 475 -1.28 -11.71 14.27
N GLU A 476 -0.31 -11.92 13.38
CA GLU A 476 1.13 -12.06 13.69
C GLU A 476 2.02 -11.11 12.87
N LEU A 477 1.69 -10.90 11.58
CA LEU A 477 2.48 -10.14 10.62
C LEU A 477 1.71 -8.95 10.06
N LEU A 478 2.32 -7.76 10.18
CA LEU A 478 1.80 -6.51 9.65
C LEU A 478 2.57 -6.07 8.39
N THR A 479 1.91 -5.39 7.46
CA THR A 479 2.48 -4.81 6.24
C THR A 479 1.82 -3.47 5.92
N ASP A 480 2.29 -2.79 4.87
CA ASP A 480 1.77 -1.52 4.34
C ASP A 480 1.38 -0.49 5.43
N PRO A 481 2.26 -0.19 6.42
CA PRO A 481 1.98 0.86 7.38
C PRO A 481 1.95 2.23 6.73
N GLN A 482 1.29 3.17 7.38
CA GLN A 482 1.47 4.59 7.17
C GLN A 482 2.08 5.22 8.43
N ILE A 483 2.92 6.25 8.26
CA ILE A 483 3.32 7.12 9.38
C ILE A 483 2.58 8.44 9.23
N LEU A 484 1.96 8.88 10.32
CA LEU A 484 1.29 10.17 10.44
C LEU A 484 2.20 11.09 11.26
N THR A 485 2.43 12.32 10.78
CA THR A 485 3.33 13.28 11.44
C THR A 485 2.70 14.65 11.63
N HIS A 486 2.94 15.29 12.77
CA HIS A 486 2.45 16.64 13.06
C HIS A 486 2.93 17.68 12.05
N ARG A 487 2.06 18.64 11.72
CA ARG A 487 2.28 19.64 10.66
C ARG A 487 3.48 20.57 10.87
N CYS A 488 4.00 20.70 12.08
CA CYS A 488 5.22 21.50 12.32
C CYS A 488 6.48 20.89 11.68
N LEU A 489 6.50 19.57 11.43
CA LEU A 489 7.63 18.91 10.79
C LEU A 489 7.68 19.23 9.29
N SER A 490 6.51 19.28 8.63
CA SER A 490 6.43 19.50 7.19
C SER A 490 6.78 20.93 6.76
N SER A 491 6.54 21.93 7.63
CA SER A 491 6.95 23.33 7.41
C SER A 491 8.46 23.57 7.48
N SER A 492 9.25 22.59 7.95
CA SER A 492 10.70 22.73 8.14
C SER A 492 11.57 21.93 7.17
N VAL A 493 10.99 21.02 6.36
CA VAL A 493 11.76 20.04 5.57
C VAL A 493 11.49 20.08 4.05
N SER A 494 10.28 20.34 3.56
CA SER A 494 9.98 20.22 2.11
C SER A 494 8.69 20.91 1.62
N ASP A 495 8.49 22.21 1.94
CA ASP A 495 7.27 22.97 1.56
C ASP A 495 5.96 22.22 1.86
N GLY A 496 5.92 21.48 2.98
CA GLY A 496 4.75 20.76 3.45
C GLY A 496 4.49 19.37 2.82
N ASN A 497 5.11 19.03 1.69
CA ASN A 497 4.69 17.87 0.88
C ASN A 497 5.70 16.70 0.93
N ASP A 498 5.17 15.46 0.94
CA ASP A 498 5.88 14.16 0.87
C ASP A 498 6.72 13.70 2.10
N LEU A 499 6.42 14.18 3.32
CA LEU A 499 6.90 13.47 4.52
C LEU A 499 6.18 12.12 4.64
N PHE A 500 6.92 11.01 4.54
CA PHE A 500 6.39 9.64 4.66
C PHE A 500 5.26 9.28 3.68
N GLY A 501 5.25 9.88 2.48
CA GLY A 501 4.37 9.50 1.37
C GLY A 501 2.95 10.08 1.43
N ASP A 502 2.21 9.86 0.33
CA ASP A 502 0.87 10.41 0.05
C ASP A 502 -0.20 10.08 1.12
N GLY A 503 0.03 9.08 1.97
CA GLY A 503 -0.90 8.68 3.04
C GLY A 503 -0.72 9.45 4.36
N ASN A 504 0.26 10.34 4.49
CA ASN A 504 0.47 11.12 5.71
C ASN A 504 -0.60 12.22 5.86
N ILE A 505 -1.46 12.07 6.87
CA ILE A 505 -2.56 13.01 7.18
C ILE A 505 -2.23 13.76 8.46
N ALA A 506 -1.54 14.90 8.35
CA ALA A 506 -1.07 15.66 9.51
C ALA A 506 -2.19 16.07 10.49
N SER A 507 -3.40 16.36 9.99
CA SER A 507 -4.55 16.69 10.84
C SER A 507 -4.99 15.53 11.75
N MET A 508 -4.68 14.27 11.43
CA MET A 508 -4.94 13.15 12.34
C MET A 508 -3.98 13.13 13.54
N VAL A 509 -2.85 13.83 13.45
CA VAL A 509 -1.93 14.04 14.57
C VAL A 509 -2.36 15.26 15.39
N ASP A 510 -2.76 16.34 14.72
CA ASP A 510 -3.34 17.52 15.36
C ASP A 510 -4.61 17.16 16.16
N ASP A 511 -5.46 16.28 15.62
CA ASP A 511 -6.74 15.85 16.23
C ASP A 511 -6.62 14.62 17.14
N PHE A 512 -5.41 14.07 17.38
CA PHE A 512 -5.26 12.73 17.99
C PHE A 512 -5.93 12.63 19.37
N GLU A 513 -5.72 13.61 20.24
CA GLU A 513 -6.29 13.68 21.59
C GLU A 513 -7.83 13.76 21.58
N MET A 514 -8.43 14.27 20.49
CA MET A 514 -9.89 14.37 20.32
C MET A 514 -10.50 13.12 19.65
N LYS A 515 -9.69 12.30 18.98
CA LYS A 515 -10.15 11.14 18.19
C LYS A 515 -9.75 9.79 18.78
N HIS A 516 -8.73 9.73 19.63
CA HIS A 516 -8.28 8.48 20.22
C HIS A 516 -9.08 8.12 21.48
N VAL A 517 -10.03 7.20 21.34
CA VAL A 517 -10.77 6.64 22.48
C VAL A 517 -9.86 5.68 23.27
N CYS A 518 -9.52 6.08 24.50
CA CYS A 518 -8.63 5.29 25.34
C CYS A 518 -9.25 3.95 25.77
N ASN A 519 -8.62 2.83 25.37
CA ASN A 519 -9.07 1.48 25.74
C ASN A 519 -8.41 0.96 27.04
N TYR A 520 -8.63 -0.32 27.37
CA TYR A 520 -8.15 -0.93 28.62
C TYR A 520 -6.62 -1.04 28.72
N TYR A 521 -5.90 -1.09 27.60
CA TYR A 521 -4.43 -0.99 27.60
C TYR A 521 -4.00 0.43 27.99
N CYS A 522 -4.55 1.46 27.31
CA CYS A 522 -4.24 2.88 27.59
C CYS A 522 -4.49 3.24 29.06
N LYS A 523 -5.58 2.71 29.63
CA LYS A 523 -6.04 2.97 31.00
C LYS A 523 -5.26 2.20 32.09
N TRP A 524 -4.28 1.36 31.76
CA TRP A 524 -3.48 0.65 32.76
C TRP A 524 -2.42 1.58 33.39
N PRO A 525 -2.46 1.85 34.70
CA PRO A 525 -1.62 2.91 35.32
C PRO A 525 -0.11 2.71 35.17
N GLY A 526 0.36 1.47 35.00
CA GLY A 526 1.79 1.17 34.83
C GLY A 526 2.39 1.71 33.53
N PHE A 527 1.58 2.04 32.51
CA PHE A 527 2.08 2.69 31.29
C PHE A 527 2.24 4.21 31.42
N GLY A 528 1.71 4.85 32.47
CA GLY A 528 1.87 6.30 32.68
C GLY A 528 1.50 7.13 31.44
N LEU A 529 0.34 6.83 30.85
CA LEU A 529 -0.24 7.58 29.75
C LEU A 529 -1.33 8.52 30.29
N GLU A 530 -1.53 9.64 29.60
CA GLU A 530 -2.72 10.45 29.79
C GLU A 530 -3.95 9.71 29.26
N VAL A 531 -5.15 10.02 29.76
CA VAL A 531 -6.38 9.33 29.36
C VAL A 531 -7.31 10.34 28.70
N TYR A 532 -7.37 10.28 27.38
CA TYR A 532 -8.37 10.99 26.57
C TYR A 532 -9.74 10.32 26.70
N ALA A 533 -10.80 11.13 26.56
CA ALA A 533 -12.18 10.78 26.92
C ALA A 533 -12.98 10.25 25.73
#